data_AF-A0A7G1KPV4-F1
#
_entry.id   AF-A0A7G1KPV4-F1
#
_cell.length_a   1.000
_cell.length_b   1.000
_cell.length_c   1.000
_cell.angle_alpha   90.00
_cell.angle_beta   90.00
_cell.angle_gamma   90.00
#
_symmetry.space_group_name_H-M   'P 1'
#
loop_
_entity.id
_entity.type
_entity.pdbx_description
1 polymer ?
#
loop_
_entity_poly.entity_id
_entity_poly.type
_entity_poly.pdbx_seq_one_letter_code
_entity_poly.pdbx_strand_id
1 'polypeptide(L)'
;MRWCRKYEAMTRRHGTAPGSPLPVPDDQAIAGAAAELNLAIGDKCDELAANLINTLAETSDTASAAPPGAGQTPPRLHRELTKLRIRRAANADLGGAVADARLAGATWEQIGWACGCSKQAAYERWHTIVKKFEAARRATDQPRLDALDQYDPTGAPPPP
;
A
#
# COMPACT_ATOMS: atom_id res chain seq x y z
N MET A 1 18.64 11.76 -19.47
CA MET A 1 18.35 13.22 -19.51
C MET A 1 17.60 13.62 -20.80
N ARG A 2 16.40 13.09 -21.05
CA ARG A 2 15.60 13.37 -22.27
C ARG A 2 14.18 13.88 -21.98
N TRP A 3 13.94 14.36 -20.78
CA TRP A 3 12.61 14.85 -20.35
C TRP A 3 12.50 16.39 -20.32
N CYS A 4 13.59 17.15 -20.36
CA CYS A 4 13.51 18.62 -20.23
C CYS A 4 13.20 19.40 -21.53
N ARG A 5 13.36 18.83 -22.74
CA ARG A 5 13.19 19.61 -23.98
C ARG A 5 11.77 19.69 -24.53
N LYS A 6 10.81 18.91 -24.00
CA LYS A 6 9.44 18.89 -24.53
C LYS A 6 8.53 19.97 -23.95
N TYR A 7 8.91 20.58 -22.82
CA TYR A 7 8.13 21.63 -22.15
C TYR A 7 8.33 23.04 -22.75
N GLU A 8 9.44 23.32 -23.42
CA GLU A 8 9.73 24.66 -23.99
C GLU A 8 9.02 24.95 -25.34
N ALA A 9 8.44 23.94 -25.99
CA ALA A 9 7.77 24.10 -27.28
C ALA A 9 6.27 24.40 -27.16
N MET A 10 5.64 24.15 -26.00
CA MET A 10 4.20 24.37 -25.77
C MET A 10 3.85 25.74 -25.20
N THR A 11 4.81 26.48 -24.64
CA THR A 11 4.57 27.77 -23.96
C THR A 11 4.67 29.00 -24.86
N ARG A 12 4.96 28.86 -26.16
CA ARG A 12 5.19 30.00 -27.06
C ARG A 12 3.97 30.50 -27.86
N ARG A 13 2.75 29.97 -27.64
CA ARG A 13 1.54 30.38 -28.40
C ARG A 13 0.40 31.00 -27.58
N HIS A 14 0.63 31.34 -26.32
CA HIS A 14 -0.37 32.09 -25.56
C HIS A 14 0.29 33.35 -25.01
N GLY A 15 0.03 34.48 -25.68
CA GLY A 15 0.15 35.79 -25.08
C GLY A 15 -0.86 35.87 -23.94
N THR A 16 -0.45 35.41 -22.76
CA THR A 16 -1.25 35.53 -21.55
C THR A 16 -1.12 36.97 -21.07
N ALA A 17 -2.24 37.71 -21.11
CA ALA A 17 -2.32 39.04 -20.55
C ALA A 17 -1.81 39.03 -19.09
N PRO A 18 -1.06 40.05 -18.66
CA PRO A 18 -0.64 40.17 -17.27
C PRO A 18 -1.87 40.43 -16.40
N GLY A 19 -2.40 39.40 -15.72
CA GLY A 19 -3.47 39.56 -14.73
C GLY A 19 -4.53 38.47 -14.63
N SER A 20 -4.53 37.44 -15.48
CA SER A 20 -5.49 36.33 -15.28
C SER A 20 -5.04 35.43 -14.12
N PRO A 21 -5.88 35.23 -13.08
CA PRO A 21 -5.55 34.29 -12.00
C PRO A 21 -5.43 32.89 -12.58
N LEU A 22 -4.40 32.17 -12.16
CA LEU A 22 -4.19 30.78 -12.58
C LEU A 22 -5.42 29.94 -12.19
N PRO A 23 -5.85 29.00 -13.05
CA PRO A 23 -6.93 28.09 -12.69
C PRO A 23 -6.51 27.27 -11.46
N VAL A 24 -7.33 27.34 -10.41
CA VAL A 24 -7.14 26.54 -9.19
C VAL A 24 -7.77 25.17 -9.43
N PRO A 25 -7.02 24.06 -9.24
CA PRO A 25 -7.58 22.71 -9.34
C PRO A 25 -8.70 22.51 -8.32
N ASP A 26 -9.74 21.77 -8.69
CA ASP A 26 -10.79 21.38 -7.75
C ASP A 26 -10.33 20.26 -6.80
N ASP A 27 -11.11 20.08 -5.72
CA ASP A 27 -10.81 19.09 -4.68
C ASP A 27 -10.79 17.65 -5.22
N GLN A 28 -11.55 17.36 -6.29
CA GLN A 28 -11.60 16.03 -6.89
C GLN A 28 -10.29 15.72 -7.64
N ALA A 29 -9.76 16.68 -8.40
CA ALA A 29 -8.47 16.56 -9.07
C ALA A 29 -7.32 16.41 -8.06
N ILE A 30 -7.37 17.17 -6.96
CA ILE A 30 -6.40 17.05 -5.86
C ILE A 30 -6.47 15.67 -5.21
N ALA A 31 -7.67 15.17 -4.91
CA ALA A 31 -7.88 13.85 -4.35
C ALA A 31 -7.37 12.73 -5.28
N GLY A 32 -7.60 12.86 -6.58
CA GLY A 32 -7.08 11.94 -7.60
C GLY A 32 -5.55 11.90 -7.62
N ALA A 33 -4.90 13.08 -7.69
CA ALA A 33 -3.44 13.17 -7.67
C ALA A 33 -2.84 12.63 -6.36
N ALA A 34 -3.50 12.87 -5.21
CA ALA A 34 -3.08 12.32 -3.93
C ALA A 34 -3.18 10.78 -3.91
N ALA A 35 -4.22 10.21 -4.51
CA ALA A 35 -4.36 8.76 -4.64
C ALA A 35 -3.25 8.16 -5.51
N GLU A 36 -2.95 8.77 -6.65
CA GLU A 36 -1.84 8.36 -7.53
C GLU A 36 -0.48 8.42 -6.81
N LEU A 37 -0.22 9.50 -6.07
CA LEU A 37 1.00 9.64 -5.28
C LEU A 37 1.12 8.53 -4.22
N ASN A 38 0.02 8.22 -3.53
CA ASN A 38 0.01 7.17 -2.51
C ASN A 38 0.29 5.78 -3.10
N LEU A 39 -0.22 5.50 -4.30
CA LEU A 39 0.10 4.27 -5.05
C LEU A 39 1.59 4.22 -5.41
N ALA A 40 2.13 5.29 -5.98
CA ALA A 40 3.54 5.37 -6.35
C ALA A 40 4.50 5.20 -5.14
N ILE A 41 4.14 5.77 -3.99
CA ILE A 41 4.88 5.56 -2.73
C ILE A 41 4.83 4.08 -2.32
N GLY A 42 3.66 3.43 -2.47
CA GLY A 42 3.50 2.00 -2.25
C GLY A 42 4.45 1.17 -3.11
N ASP A 43 4.38 1.34 -4.42
CA ASP A 43 5.21 0.61 -5.39
C ASP A 43 6.70 0.81 -5.12
N LYS A 44 7.11 2.06 -4.81
CA LYS A 44 8.52 2.33 -4.51
C LYS A 44 8.96 1.69 -3.20
N CYS A 45 8.12 1.67 -2.17
CA CYS A 45 8.42 0.96 -0.92
C CYS A 45 8.56 -0.55 -1.16
N ASP A 46 7.72 -1.12 -2.03
CA ASP A 46 7.75 -2.53 -2.41
C ASP A 46 9.07 -2.92 -3.09
N GLU A 47 9.54 -2.10 -4.02
CA GLU A 47 10.81 -2.25 -4.72
C GLU A 47 11.99 -2.12 -3.74
N LEU A 48 12.01 -1.06 -2.93
CA LEU A 48 13.09 -0.80 -1.98
C LEU A 48 13.18 -1.89 -0.91
N ALA A 49 12.04 -2.39 -0.42
CA ALA A 49 12.02 -3.49 0.54
C ALA A 49 12.59 -4.78 -0.07
N ALA A 50 12.23 -5.11 -1.31
CA ALA A 50 12.78 -6.27 -2.01
C ALA A 50 14.30 -6.15 -2.19
N ASN A 51 14.79 -4.98 -2.65
CA ASN A 51 16.21 -4.74 -2.84
C ASN A 51 17.00 -4.89 -1.53
N LEU A 52 16.52 -4.29 -0.43
CA LEU A 52 17.18 -4.39 0.87
C LEU A 52 17.25 -5.85 1.38
N ILE A 53 16.17 -6.61 1.23
CA ILE A 53 16.13 -8.02 1.65
C ILE A 53 17.13 -8.85 0.83
N ASN A 54 17.19 -8.64 -0.49
CA ASN A 54 18.12 -9.35 -1.36
C ASN A 54 19.58 -9.00 -1.05
N THR A 55 19.91 -7.71 -0.87
CA THR A 55 21.27 -7.28 -0.51
C THR A 55 21.72 -7.86 0.83
N LEU A 56 20.82 -7.98 1.81
CA LEU A 56 21.13 -8.61 3.09
C LEU A 56 21.39 -10.12 2.93
N ALA A 57 20.59 -10.82 2.12
CA ALA A 57 20.81 -12.24 1.82
C ALA A 57 22.17 -12.48 1.15
N GLU A 58 22.51 -11.68 0.13
CA GLU A 58 23.80 -11.75 -0.57
C GLU A 58 24.98 -11.50 0.38
N THR A 59 24.84 -10.56 1.33
CA THR A 59 25.88 -10.26 2.31
C THR A 59 26.03 -11.39 3.34
N SER A 60 24.92 -12.01 3.76
CA SER A 60 24.90 -13.12 4.71
C SER A 60 25.44 -14.43 4.13
N ASP A 61 25.25 -14.71 2.84
CA ASP A 61 25.81 -15.92 2.20
C ASP A 61 27.35 -15.90 2.13
N THR A 62 27.96 -14.71 2.15
CA THR A 62 29.42 -14.56 2.33
C THR A 62 29.90 -14.73 3.78
N ALA A 63 29.00 -14.70 4.77
CA ALA A 63 29.31 -14.65 6.20
C ALA A 63 28.52 -15.70 6.99
N SER A 64 28.92 -16.97 6.87
CA SER A 64 28.66 -18.06 7.82
C SER A 64 27.33 -18.81 7.74
N ALA A 65 27.48 -20.14 7.78
CA ALA A 65 26.46 -21.12 8.12
C ALA A 65 25.64 -20.68 9.35
N ALA A 66 24.33 -20.47 9.15
CA ALA A 66 23.41 -20.16 10.24
C ALA A 66 23.10 -21.42 11.07
N PRO A 67 22.99 -21.32 12.40
CA PRO A 67 22.61 -22.44 13.25
C PRO A 67 21.15 -22.88 12.97
N PRO A 68 20.88 -24.20 12.90
CA PRO A 68 19.54 -24.70 12.67
C PRO A 68 18.66 -24.39 13.89
N GLY A 69 17.63 -23.55 13.72
CA GLY A 69 16.62 -23.31 14.76
C GLY A 69 16.13 -21.88 14.92
N ALA A 70 16.76 -20.89 14.28
CA ALA A 70 16.19 -19.54 14.23
C ALA A 70 14.95 -19.57 13.33
N GLY A 71 13.76 -19.55 13.94
CA GLY A 71 12.48 -19.56 13.23
C GLY A 71 12.46 -18.48 12.16
N GLN A 72 12.42 -18.90 10.89
CA GLN A 72 12.41 -17.98 9.76
C GLN A 72 11.12 -17.16 9.84
N THR A 73 11.26 -15.84 9.93
CA THR A 73 10.09 -14.96 9.79
C THR A 73 9.49 -15.19 8.40
N PRO A 74 8.17 -15.41 8.27
CA PRO A 74 7.54 -15.62 6.97
C PRO A 74 7.97 -14.52 5.99
N PRO A 75 8.38 -14.84 4.75
CA PRO A 75 8.93 -13.87 3.80
C PRO A 75 8.02 -12.65 3.59
N ARG A 76 6.70 -12.88 3.58
CA ARG A 76 5.69 -11.83 3.50
C ARG A 76 5.71 -10.88 4.70
N LEU A 77 5.76 -11.42 5.92
CA LEU A 77 5.81 -10.61 7.14
C LEU A 77 7.08 -9.76 7.20
N HIS A 78 8.23 -10.37 6.85
CA HIS A 78 9.50 -9.65 6.82
C HIS A 78 9.47 -8.49 5.81
N ARG A 79 8.87 -8.72 4.63
CA ARG A 79 8.68 -7.70 3.59
C ARG A 79 7.81 -6.54 4.09
N GLU A 80 6.63 -6.81 4.66
CA GLU A 80 5.73 -5.75 5.13
C GLU A 80 6.33 -4.92 6.28
N LEU A 81 7.03 -5.56 7.23
CA LEU A 81 7.74 -4.83 8.29
C LEU A 81 8.86 -3.95 7.74
N THR A 82 9.55 -4.40 6.69
CA THR A 82 10.59 -3.61 6.01
C THR A 82 9.99 -2.38 5.33
N LYS A 83 8.87 -2.53 4.60
CA LYS A 83 8.16 -1.39 4.01
C LYS A 83 7.71 -0.38 5.06
N LEU A 84 7.18 -0.87 6.19
CA LEU A 84 6.74 -0.01 7.28
C LEU A 84 7.90 0.84 7.85
N ARG A 85 9.10 0.25 7.99
CA ARG A 85 10.31 0.96 8.41
C ARG A 85 10.77 2.00 7.39
N ILE A 86 10.70 1.68 6.10
CA ILE A 86 11.03 2.63 5.02
C ILE A 86 10.08 3.83 5.06
N ARG A 87 8.77 3.59 5.14
CA ARG A 87 7.77 4.67 5.21
C ARG A 87 7.96 5.56 6.42
N ARG A 88 8.26 4.97 7.58
CA ARG A 88 8.60 5.75 8.78
C ARG A 88 9.83 6.62 8.53
N ALA A 89 10.90 6.06 7.98
CA ALA A 89 12.12 6.81 7.69
C ALA A 89 11.88 7.95 6.67
N ALA A 90 10.95 7.75 5.74
CA ALA A 90 10.51 8.75 4.77
C ALA A 90 9.46 9.74 5.32
N ASN A 91 9.05 9.61 6.59
CA ASN A 91 7.97 10.39 7.22
C ASN A 91 6.65 10.38 6.43
N ALA A 92 6.36 9.25 5.76
CA ALA A 92 5.13 9.04 5.00
C ALA A 92 3.99 8.52 5.88
N ASP A 93 2.76 8.53 5.36
CA ASP A 93 1.63 7.93 6.06
C ASP A 93 1.84 6.43 6.30
N LEU A 94 1.61 6.02 7.55
CA LEU A 94 1.82 4.67 8.04
C LEU A 94 0.53 3.86 8.12
N GLY A 95 -0.65 4.50 8.00
CA GLY A 95 -1.93 3.83 8.25
C GLY A 95 -2.15 2.60 7.39
N GLY A 96 -1.97 2.75 6.07
CA GLY A 96 -2.09 1.63 5.12
C GLY A 96 -1.06 0.53 5.37
N ALA A 97 0.22 0.91 5.52
CA ALA A 97 1.30 -0.06 5.71
C ALA A 97 1.20 -0.83 7.04
N VAL A 98 0.66 -0.21 8.10
CA VAL A 98 0.36 -0.91 9.36
C VAL A 98 -0.75 -1.94 9.16
N ALA A 99 -1.78 -1.62 8.36
CA ALA A 99 -2.83 -2.59 8.02
C ALA A 99 -2.28 -3.76 7.19
N ASP A 100 -1.44 -3.50 6.19
CA ASP A 100 -0.80 -4.56 5.40
C ASP A 100 0.10 -5.46 6.25
N ALA A 101 0.88 -4.88 7.18
CA ALA A 101 1.68 -5.63 8.13
C ALA A 101 0.82 -6.50 9.06
N ARG A 102 -0.30 -5.96 9.57
CA ARG A 102 -1.26 -6.73 10.38
C ARG A 102 -1.85 -7.91 9.61
N LEU A 103 -2.22 -7.70 8.35
CA LEU A 103 -2.72 -8.76 7.45
C LEU A 103 -1.66 -9.82 7.12
N ALA A 104 -0.38 -9.44 7.13
CA ALA A 104 0.73 -10.39 7.02
C ALA A 104 1.03 -11.14 8.33
N GLY A 105 0.29 -10.87 9.41
CA GLY A 105 0.43 -11.53 10.70
C GLY A 105 1.31 -10.79 11.70
N ALA A 106 1.72 -9.54 11.43
CA ALA A 106 2.58 -8.78 12.34
C ALA A 106 1.89 -8.54 13.68
N THR A 107 2.57 -8.76 14.79
CA THR A 107 2.05 -8.39 16.12
C THR A 107 2.14 -6.87 16.33
N TRP A 108 1.32 -6.35 17.25
CA TRP A 108 1.41 -4.93 17.64
C TRP A 108 2.78 -4.56 18.23
N GLU A 109 3.49 -5.52 18.79
CA GLU A 109 4.85 -5.33 19.27
C GLU A 109 5.85 -5.17 18.11
N GLN A 110 5.76 -6.02 17.08
CA GLN A 110 6.59 -5.90 15.87
C GLN A 110 6.32 -4.58 15.14
N ILE A 111 5.05 -4.17 15.06
CA ILE A 111 4.65 -2.88 14.50
C ILE A 111 5.19 -1.73 15.34
N GLY A 112 5.05 -1.81 16.68
CA GLY A 112 5.61 -0.83 17.60
C GLY A 112 7.11 -0.66 17.39
N TRP A 113 7.85 -1.76 17.32
CA TRP A 113 9.29 -1.74 17.07
C TRP A 113 9.65 -1.12 15.71
N ALA A 114 8.97 -1.52 14.63
CA ALA A 114 9.17 -0.94 13.29
C ALA A 114 8.88 0.58 13.27
N CYS A 115 7.81 1.00 13.96
CA CYS A 115 7.38 2.39 14.09
C CYS A 115 8.17 3.18 15.15
N GLY A 116 8.95 2.52 15.99
CA GLY A 116 9.71 3.12 17.10
C GLY A 116 8.86 3.66 18.22
N CYS A 117 7.74 3.00 18.50
CA CYS A 117 6.86 3.29 19.62
C CYS A 117 6.56 2.02 20.42
N SER A 118 5.90 2.16 21.57
CA SER A 118 5.46 1.01 22.35
C SER A 118 4.34 0.24 21.63
N LYS A 119 4.16 -1.03 22.00
CA LYS A 119 3.02 -1.87 21.57
C LYS A 119 1.67 -1.19 21.83
N GLN A 120 1.52 -0.58 23.01
CA GLN A 120 0.28 0.09 23.40
C GLN A 120 0.02 1.33 22.55
N ALA A 121 1.04 2.17 22.34
CA ALA A 121 0.92 3.35 21.47
C ALA A 121 0.57 2.95 20.03
N ALA A 122 1.13 1.85 19.53
CA ALA A 122 0.79 1.33 18.21
C ALA A 122 -0.66 0.88 18.13
N TYR A 123 -1.13 0.12 19.12
CA TYR A 123 -2.52 -0.32 19.19
C TYR A 123 -3.47 0.88 19.23
N GLU A 124 -3.29 1.80 20.17
CA GLU A 124 -4.15 2.98 20.33
C GLU A 124 -4.27 3.80 19.04
N ARG A 125 -3.14 3.99 18.34
CA ARG A 125 -3.09 4.81 17.13
C ARG A 125 -3.72 4.16 15.91
N TRP A 126 -3.54 2.85 15.71
CA TRP A 126 -3.85 2.21 14.43
C TRP A 126 -4.93 1.12 14.48
N HIS A 127 -5.37 0.63 15.64
CA HIS A 127 -6.33 -0.47 15.70
C HIS A 127 -7.65 -0.18 14.97
N THR A 128 -8.15 1.06 15.00
CA THR A 128 -9.37 1.46 14.28
C THR A 128 -9.17 1.52 12.78
N ILE A 129 -8.00 2.00 12.33
CA ILE A 129 -7.64 2.08 10.91
C ILE A 129 -7.57 0.67 10.32
N VAL A 130 -6.91 -0.26 11.02
CA VAL A 130 -6.79 -1.65 10.59
C VAL A 130 -8.16 -2.31 10.48
N LYS A 131 -9.05 -2.13 11.47
CA LYS A 131 -10.43 -2.65 11.39
C LYS A 131 -11.19 -2.10 10.19
N LYS A 132 -11.07 -0.81 9.89
CA LYS A 132 -11.71 -0.20 8.72
C LYS A 132 -11.16 -0.75 7.41
N PHE A 133 -9.84 -0.94 7.34
CA PHE A 133 -9.18 -1.49 6.16
C PHE A 133 -9.58 -2.96 5.92
N GLU A 134 -9.63 -3.78 6.97
CA GLU A 134 -10.12 -5.16 6.92
C GLU A 134 -11.57 -5.21 6.44
N ALA A 135 -12.44 -4.33 6.95
CA ALA A 135 -13.83 -4.25 6.53
C ALA A 135 -13.97 -3.83 5.06
N ALA A 136 -13.22 -2.80 4.62
CA ALA A 136 -13.23 -2.33 3.24
C ALA A 136 -12.76 -3.42 2.27
N ARG A 137 -11.69 -4.14 2.62
CA ARG A 137 -11.19 -5.24 1.80
C ARG A 137 -12.19 -6.39 1.73
N ARG A 138 -12.82 -6.76 2.84
CA ARG A 138 -13.86 -7.79 2.85
C ARG A 138 -15.05 -7.41 1.95
N ALA A 139 -15.43 -6.13 1.92
CA ALA A 139 -16.49 -5.65 1.03
C ALA A 139 -16.10 -5.75 -0.46
N THR A 140 -14.83 -5.59 -0.79
CA THR A 140 -14.31 -5.76 -2.17
C THR A 140 -14.16 -7.23 -2.57
N ASP A 141 -13.68 -8.08 -1.65
CA ASP A 141 -13.43 -9.51 -1.89
C ASP A 141 -14.73 -10.32 -1.93
N GLN A 142 -15.82 -9.81 -1.36
CA GLN A 142 -17.12 -10.48 -1.43
C GLN A 142 -17.66 -10.36 -2.87
N PRO A 143 -17.81 -11.49 -3.60
CA PRO A 143 -18.47 -11.47 -4.89
C PRO A 143 -19.84 -10.84 -4.66
N ARG A 144 -20.22 -9.87 -5.50
CA ARG A 144 -21.63 -9.52 -5.63
C ARG A 144 -22.31 -10.78 -6.12
N LEU A 145 -22.82 -11.59 -5.19
CA LEU A 145 -23.71 -12.68 -5.50
C LEU A 145 -24.83 -12.03 -6.31
N ASP A 146 -24.82 -12.28 -7.61
CA ASP A 146 -25.85 -11.79 -8.50
C ASP A 146 -27.16 -12.32 -7.95
N ALA A 147 -28.13 -11.44 -7.73
CA ALA A 147 -29.45 -11.81 -7.24
C ALA A 147 -30.20 -12.77 -8.19
N LEU A 148 -29.57 -13.16 -9.31
CA LEU A 148 -30.06 -14.12 -10.30
C LEU A 148 -29.73 -15.59 -9.98
N ASP A 149 -28.88 -15.88 -8.99
CA ASP A 149 -28.76 -17.24 -8.41
C ASP A 149 -29.83 -17.51 -7.33
N GLN A 150 -30.81 -16.61 -7.19
CA GLN A 150 -32.06 -16.90 -6.47
C GLN A 150 -32.84 -17.97 -7.24
N TYR A 151 -32.64 -19.23 -6.83
CA TYR A 151 -33.62 -20.31 -6.74
C TYR A 151 -34.89 -20.11 -7.60
N ASP A 152 -35.02 -20.86 -8.70
CA ASP A 152 -36.31 -21.10 -9.37
C ASP A 152 -37.04 -22.25 -8.65
N PRO A 153 -38.08 -21.99 -7.84
CA PRO A 153 -38.89 -23.01 -7.18
C PRO A 153 -39.77 -23.82 -8.13
N THR A 154 -39.84 -23.46 -9.42
CA THR A 154 -40.79 -24.01 -10.39
C THR A 154 -40.10 -25.02 -11.31
N GLY A 155 -39.51 -26.06 -10.70
CA GLY A 155 -39.05 -27.26 -11.40
C GLY A 155 -40.21 -28.04 -12.00
N ALA A 156 -40.85 -27.52 -13.06
CA ALA A 156 -41.82 -28.25 -13.86
C ALA A 156 -41.06 -29.18 -14.82
N PRO A 157 -41.23 -30.52 -14.73
CA PRO A 157 -40.62 -31.43 -15.68
C PRO A 157 -41.21 -31.21 -17.10
N PRO A 158 -40.42 -31.42 -18.17
CA PRO A 158 -40.93 -31.29 -19.53
C PRO A 158 -42.06 -32.31 -19.79
N PRO A 159 -43.13 -31.92 -20.51
CA PRO A 159 -44.23 -32.84 -20.84
C PRO A 159 -43.77 -33.97 -21.78
N PRO A 160 -44.47 -35.12 -21.78
CA PRO A 160 -44.06 -36.34 -22.49
C PRO A 160 -44.06 -36.21 -24.00
#